data_AF-A0A556VWJ0-F1
#
_entry.id   AF-A0A556VWJ0-F1
#
_cell.length_a   1.000
_cell.length_b   1.000
_cell.length_c   1.000
_cell.angle_alpha   90.00
_cell.angle_beta   90.00
_cell.angle_gamma   90.00
#
_symmetry.space_group_name_H-M   'P 1'
#
loop_
_entity.id
_entity.type
_entity.pdbx_description
1 polymer ?
#
loop_
_entity_poly.entity_id
_entity_poly.type
_entity_poly.pdbx_seq_one_letter_code
_entity_poly.pdbx_strand_id
1 'polypeptide(L)' 'MLDHADVSLTPEERVRALTKKGSAVEVNEAVPVRRYFRSGMEMIRMAHVYGEEGNLEHAFVLYNKYIT' A
#
# COMPACT_ATOMS: atom_id res chain seq x y z
N MET A 1 15.57 -7.99 -3.25
CA MET A 1 14.52 -7.12 -2.66
C MET A 1 14.10 -7.81 -1.38
N LEU A 2 14.08 -7.12 -0.22
CA LEU A 2 13.67 -7.77 1.04
C LEU A 2 12.21 -8.21 0.90
N ASP A 3 11.93 -9.48 1.19
CA ASP A 3 10.59 -10.05 1.13
C ASP A 3 9.96 -9.98 2.53
N HIS A 4 8.75 -9.42 2.64
CA HIS A 4 8.05 -9.35 3.92
C HIS A 4 7.64 -10.72 4.45
N ALA A 5 7.59 -11.74 3.58
CA ALA A 5 7.32 -13.12 3.96
C ALA A 5 8.55 -13.87 4.48
N ASP A 6 9.76 -13.30 4.34
CA ASP A 6 10.98 -13.93 4.85
C ASP A 6 11.03 -13.87 6.39
N VAL A 7 10.85 -15.03 7.01
CA VAL A 7 10.82 -15.18 8.48
C VAL A 7 12.20 -15.10 9.12
N SER A 8 13.29 -15.11 8.33
CA SER A 8 14.64 -14.91 8.85
C SER A 8 14.95 -13.43 9.15
N LEU A 9 14.18 -12.51 8.56
CA LEU A 9 14.28 -11.08 8.82
C LEU A 9 13.64 -10.68 10.14
N THR A 10 14.12 -9.57 10.70
CA THR A 10 13.47 -8.98 11.87
C THR A 10 12.06 -8.48 11.52
N PRO A 11 11.11 -8.45 12.49
CA PRO A 11 9.77 -7.90 12.24
C PRO A 11 9.80 -6.49 11.64
N GLU A 12 10.74 -5.64 12.08
CA GLU A 12 10.91 -4.27 11.59
C GLU A 12 11.32 -4.24 10.11
N GLU A 13 12.23 -5.10 9.69
CA GLU A 13 12.64 -5.23 8.29
C GLU A 13 11.49 -5.70 7.39
N ARG A 14 10.67 -6.64 7.89
CA ARG A 14 9.49 -7.14 7.18
C ARG A 14 8.43 -6.05 7.01
N VAL A 15 8.15 -5.27 8.05
CA VAL A 15 7.23 -4.12 7.98
C VAL A 15 7.79 -3.04 7.05
N ARG A 16 9.10 -2.77 7.10
CA ARG A 16 9.76 -1.82 6.19
C ARG A 16 9.65 -2.25 4.72
N ALA A 17 9.72 -3.55 4.44
CA ALA A 17 9.50 -4.08 3.09
C ALA A 17 8.06 -3.81 2.60
N LEU A 18 7.05 -3.97 3.48
CA LEU A 18 5.66 -3.59 3.17
C LEU A 18 5.50 -2.09 2.92
N THR A 19 6.13 -1.23 3.74
CA THR A 19 6.09 0.23 3.55
C THR A 19 6.69 0.62 2.21
N LYS A 20 7.85 0.04 1.84
CA LYS A 20 8.50 0.30 0.54
C LYS A 20 7.61 -0.11 -0.64
N LYS A 21 6.82 -1.19 -0.48
CA LYS A 21 5.84 -1.63 -1.49
C LYS A 21 4.68 -0.63 -1.61
N GLY A 22 4.22 -0.06 -0.49
CA GLY A 22 3.18 0.96 -0.45
C GLY A 22 3.62 2.31 -1.03
N SER A 23 4.86 2.72 -0.78
CA SER A 23 5.39 4.03 -1.20
C SER A 23 5.78 4.13 -2.69
N ALA A 24 5.63 3.04 -3.46
CA ALA A 24 5.93 3.03 -4.88
C ALA A 24 4.75 3.59 -5.71
N VAL A 25 4.57 4.90 -5.65
CA VAL A 25 3.54 5.65 -6.41
C VAL A 25 4.23 6.57 -7.41
N GLU A 26 3.86 6.46 -8.68
CA GLU A 26 4.28 7.38 -9.74
C GLU A 26 3.08 8.23 -10.18
N VAL A 27 3.28 9.55 -10.24
CA VAL A 27 2.27 10.49 -10.72
C VAL A 27 2.64 10.90 -12.15
N ASN A 28 1.76 10.57 -13.09
CA ASN A 28 1.86 11.03 -14.47
C ASN A 28 1.23 12.43 -14.61
N GLU A 29 2.04 13.42 -15.00
CA GLU A 29 1.64 14.82 -15.18
C GLU A 29 0.62 15.05 -16.31
N ALA A 30 0.53 14.15 -17.29
CA ALA A 30 -0.48 14.21 -18.34
C ALA A 30 -1.89 13.81 -17.84
N VAL A 31 -2.00 13.24 -16.63
CA VAL A 31 -3.26 12.81 -16.04
C VAL A 31 -3.79 13.90 -15.11
N PRO A 32 -5.04 14.37 -15.30
CA PRO A 32 -5.61 15.38 -14.41
C PRO A 32 -5.68 14.90 -12.96
N VAL A 33 -5.25 15.74 -12.03
CA VAL A 33 -5.21 15.47 -10.57
C VAL A 33 -6.52 14.85 -10.05
N ARG A 34 -7.68 15.35 -10.51
CA ARG A 34 -9.00 14.84 -10.12
C ARG A 34 -9.19 13.33 -10.37
N ARG A 35 -8.50 12.74 -11.36
CA ARG A 35 -8.55 11.29 -11.59
C ARG A 35 -7.89 10.51 -10.46
N TYR A 36 -6.76 10.98 -9.92
CA TYR A 36 -6.10 10.35 -8.77
C TYR A 36 -6.97 10.39 -7.51
N PHE A 37 -7.67 11.50 -7.25
CA PHE A 37 -8.64 11.57 -6.15
C PHE A 37 -9.74 10.51 -6.26
N ARG A 38 -10.26 10.26 -7.48
CA ARG A 38 -11.26 9.21 -7.70
C ARG A 38 -10.67 7.82 -7.51
N SER A 39 -9.53 7.54 -8.11
CA SER A 39 -8.86 6.23 -7.96
C SER A 39 -8.44 5.96 -6.51
N GLY A 40 -8.05 7.00 -5.77
CA GLY A 40 -7.73 6.92 -4.34
C GLY A 40 -8.92 6.48 -3.48
N MET A 41 -10.15 6.89 -3.85
CA MET A 41 -11.36 6.42 -3.15
C MET A 41 -11.57 4.91 -3.30
N GLU A 42 -11.26 4.33 -4.45
CA GLU A 42 -11.31 2.87 -4.60
C GLU A 42 -10.20 2.19 -3.80
N MET A 43 -9.01 2.80 -3.76
CA MET A 43 -7.87 2.27 -3.00
C MET A 43 -8.17 2.17 -1.50
N ILE A 44 -8.73 3.22 -0.90
CA ILE A 44 -9.09 3.20 0.53
C ILE A 44 -10.22 2.22 0.82
N ARG A 45 -11.22 2.07 -0.07
CA ARG A 45 -12.27 1.05 0.08
C ARG A 45 -11.69 -0.35 0.05
N MET A 46 -10.77 -0.65 -0.87
CA MET A 46 -10.11 -1.95 -0.92
C MET A 46 -9.23 -2.20 0.30
N ALA A 47 -8.57 -1.16 0.84
CA ALA A 47 -7.82 -1.27 2.08
C ALA A 47 -8.72 -1.67 3.26
N HIS A 48 -9.94 -1.11 3.33
CA HIS A 48 -10.94 -1.50 4.31
C HIS A 48 -11.38 -2.96 4.15
N VAL A 49 -11.71 -3.39 2.93
CA VAL A 49 -12.11 -4.79 2.64
C VAL A 49 -11.03 -5.77 3.11
N TYR A 50 -9.77 -5.53 2.76
CA TYR A 50 -8.67 -6.39 3.24
C TYR A 50 -8.51 -6.37 4.76
N GLY A 51 -8.79 -5.24 5.41
CA GLY A 51 -8.80 -5.16 6.87
C GLY A 51 -9.89 -6.02 7.50
N GLU A 52 -11.10 -6.00 6.94
CA GLU A 52 -12.24 -6.80 7.39
C GLU A 52 -12.03 -8.31 7.17
N GLU A 53 -11.36 -8.67 6.07
CA GLU A 53 -10.97 -10.06 5.77
C GLU A 53 -9.79 -10.57 6.62
N GLY A 54 -9.17 -9.71 7.44
CA GLY A 54 -7.99 -10.04 8.24
C GLY A 54 -6.68 -10.08 7.44
N ASN A 55 -6.70 -9.68 6.17
CA ASN A 55 -5.50 -9.55 5.33
C ASN A 55 -4.78 -8.22 5.60
N LEU A 56 -4.24 -8.10 6.81
CA LEU A 56 -3.67 -6.85 7.34
C LEU A 56 -2.46 -6.36 6.54
N GLU A 57 -1.65 -7.26 5.96
CA GLU A 57 -0.49 -6.88 5.15
C GLU A 57 -0.91 -6.15 3.86
N HIS A 58 -1.94 -6.64 3.17
CA HIS A 58 -2.46 -5.98 1.97
C HIS A 58 -3.18 -4.68 2.30
N ALA A 59 -3.96 -4.66 3.39
CA ALA A 59 -4.57 -3.44 3.90
C ALA A 59 -3.51 -2.36 4.19
N PHE A 60 -2.44 -2.73 4.91
CA PHE A 60 -1.33 -1.83 5.25
C PHE A 60 -0.65 -1.24 4.00
N VAL A 61 -0.38 -2.06 2.98
CA VAL A 61 0.21 -1.60 1.72
C VAL A 61 -0.70 -0.58 1.03
N LEU A 62 -2.01 -0.84 0.94
CA LEU A 62 -2.95 0.08 0.30
C LEU A 62 -3.11 1.39 1.08
N TYR A 63 -3.16 1.37 2.41
CA TYR A 63 -3.19 2.59 3.20
C TYR A 63 -1.92 3.43 3.01
N ASN A 64 -0.73 2.82 3.03
CA ASN A 64 0.52 3.54 2.76
C ASN A 64 0.52 4.14 1.34
N LYS A 65 0.01 3.39 0.36
CA LYS A 65 -0.08 3.83 -1.03
C LYS A 65 -1.05 4.99 -1.23
N TYR A 66 -2.11 5.08 -0.42
CA TYR A 66 -3.06 6.19 -0.46
C TYR A 66 -2.50 7.47 0.17
N ILE A 67 -1.66 7.33 1.21
CA ILE A 67 -1.05 8.46 1.94
C ILE A 67 0.15 9.05 1.17
N THR A 68 0.87 8.23 0.42
CA THR A 68 2.06 8.63 -0.36
C THR A 68 1.66 9.44 -1.59
#